data_AF-A0A2W5F684-F1
#
_entry.id   AF-A0A2W5F684-F1
#
_cell.length_a   1.000
_cell.length_b   1.000
_cell.length_c   1.000
_cell.angle_alpha   90.00
_cell.angle_beta   90.00
_cell.angle_gamma   90.00
#
_symmetry.space_group_name_H-M   'P 1'
#
loop_
_entity.id
_entity.type
_entity.pdbx_description
1 polymer ?
#
loop_
_entity_poly.entity_id
_entity_poly.type
_entity_poly.pdbx_seq_one_letter_code
_entity_poly.pdbx_strand_id
1 'polypeptide(L)' 'MPKQKKKNTSKDIITENSFSFLKEYINNPSPTGFESSGQQMWLDYIRPYIDDYIVDPYGSVAA' A
#
# COMPACT_ATOMS: atom_id res chain seq x y z
N MET A 1 -20.49 -10.44 -41.78
CA MET A 1 -19.38 -9.53 -41.41
C MET A 1 -19.03 -9.75 -39.94
N PRO A 2 -17.79 -10.13 -39.58
CA PRO A 2 -17.41 -10.33 -38.19
C PRO A 2 -17.35 -8.98 -37.46
N LYS A 3 -18.13 -8.84 -36.38
CA LYS A 3 -18.12 -7.65 -35.53
C LYS A 3 -16.79 -7.62 -34.76
N GLN A 4 -15.97 -6.59 -34.98
CA GLN A 4 -14.72 -6.38 -34.26
C GLN A 4 -15.04 -6.15 -32.76
N LYS A 5 -14.43 -6.95 -31.87
CA LYS A 5 -14.49 -6.73 -30.42
C LYS A 5 -13.64 -5.50 -30.08
N LYS A 6 -14.27 -4.44 -29.56
CA LYS A 6 -13.55 -3.29 -28.99
C LYS A 6 -12.71 -3.76 -27.79
N LYS A 7 -11.40 -3.54 -27.85
CA LYS A 7 -10.47 -3.78 -26.76
C LYS A 7 -10.57 -2.57 -25.81
N ASN A 8 -11.21 -2.74 -24.66
CA ASN A 8 -11.23 -1.71 -23.63
C ASN A 8 -9.82 -1.63 -23.04
N THR A 9 -9.03 -0.65 -23.46
CA THR A 9 -7.76 -0.31 -22.80
C THR A 9 -8.07 0.54 -21.59
N SER A 10 -8.57 -0.08 -20.53
CA SER A 10 -8.53 0.53 -19.20
C SER A 10 -7.07 0.81 -18.87
N LYS A 11 -6.72 2.09 -18.66
CA LYS A 11 -5.40 2.44 -18.13
C LYS A 11 -5.26 1.77 -16.76
N ASP A 12 -4.17 1.07 -16.54
CA ASP A 12 -3.86 0.53 -15.22
C ASP A 12 -3.59 1.71 -14.28
N ILE A 13 -4.51 1.93 -13.34
CA ILE A 13 -4.44 3.02 -12.35
C ILE A 13 -3.36 2.71 -11.30
N ILE A 14 -2.99 1.45 -11.15
CA ILE A 14 -2.04 0.95 -10.16
C ILE A 14 -0.70 0.69 -10.86
N THR A 15 0.37 1.30 -10.35
CA THR A 15 1.74 1.04 -10.82
C THR A 15 2.26 -0.28 -10.25
N GLU A 16 3.24 -0.90 -10.92
CA GLU A 16 3.89 -2.13 -10.42
C GLU A 16 4.44 -1.95 -8.99
N ASN A 17 5.03 -0.79 -8.70
CA ASN A 17 5.58 -0.48 -7.37
C ASN A 17 4.48 -0.43 -6.31
N SER A 18 3.37 0.25 -6.59
CA SER A 18 2.22 0.32 -5.68
C SER A 18 1.58 -1.06 -5.49
N PHE A 19 1.56 -1.89 -6.53
CA PHE A 19 1.05 -3.25 -6.46
C PHE A 19 1.96 -4.17 -5.63
N SER A 20 3.28 -4.07 -5.82
CA SER A 20 4.26 -4.83 -5.03
C SER A 20 4.18 -4.47 -3.55
N PHE A 21 4.14 -3.17 -3.23
CA PHE A 21 3.94 -2.70 -1.86
C PHE A 21 2.65 -3.26 -1.26
N LEU A 22 1.52 -3.13 -1.95
CA LEU A 22 0.23 -3.63 -1.45
C LEU A 22 0.27 -5.14 -1.22
N LYS A 23 0.93 -5.89 -2.10
CA LYS A 23 1.08 -7.34 -2.00
C LYS A 23 1.93 -7.72 -0.78
N GLU A 24 3.04 -7.05 -0.53
CA GLU A 24 3.87 -7.30 0.66
C GLU A 24 3.12 -6.92 1.94
N TYR A 25 2.50 -5.74 1.94
CA TYR A 25 1.76 -5.19 3.08
C TYR A 25 0.58 -6.09 3.52
N ILE A 26 -0.25 -6.54 2.57
CA ILE A 26 -1.43 -7.38 2.88
C ILE A 26 -1.04 -8.79 3.32
N ASN A 27 0.14 -9.28 2.91
CA ASN A 27 0.64 -10.60 3.29
C ASN A 27 1.50 -10.59 4.56
N ASN A 28 1.72 -9.42 5.17
CA ASN A 28 2.36 -9.32 6.47
C ASN A 28 1.37 -9.72 7.59
N PRO A 29 1.69 -10.73 8.42
CA PRO A 29 0.91 -11.04 9.61
C PRO A 29 0.86 -9.83 10.56
N SER A 30 -0.35 -9.41 10.91
CA SER A 30 -0.60 -8.27 11.81
C SER A 30 -1.79 -8.56 12.73
N PRO A 31 -1.67 -9.56 13.63
CA PRO A 31 -2.73 -9.82 14.61
C PRO A 31 -2.88 -8.64 15.58
N THR A 32 -4.03 -8.54 16.23
CA THR A 32 -4.32 -7.47 17.18
C THR A 32 -3.26 -7.41 18.28
N GLY A 33 -2.67 -6.23 18.50
CA GLY A 33 -1.57 -5.98 19.44
C GLY A 33 -0.16 -6.25 18.92
N PHE A 34 0.00 -6.66 17.66
CA PHE A 34 1.29 -6.88 16.98
C PHE A 34 1.36 -6.18 15.61
N GLU A 35 0.74 -5.01 15.50
CA GLU A 35 0.61 -4.27 14.24
C GLU A 35 1.87 -3.51 13.81
N SER A 36 2.88 -3.39 14.69
CA SER A 36 4.06 -2.55 14.45
C SER A 36 4.84 -2.90 13.19
N SER A 37 4.88 -4.18 12.79
CA SER A 37 5.50 -4.61 11.53
C SER A 37 4.79 -3.97 10.32
N GLY A 38 3.46 -4.01 10.32
CA GLY A 38 2.62 -3.36 9.30
C GLY A 38 2.88 -1.86 9.25
N GLN A 39 2.83 -1.21 10.40
CA GLN A 39 3.04 0.23 10.53
C GLN A 39 4.42 0.67 10.01
N GLN A 40 5.47 -0.10 10.28
CA GLN A 40 6.82 0.18 9.78
C GLN A 40 6.88 0.10 8.25
N MET A 41 6.31 -0.95 7.63
CA MET A 41 6.29 -1.05 6.16
C MET A 41 5.52 0.10 5.51
N TRP A 42 4.38 0.50 6.10
CA TRP A 42 3.63 1.65 5.62
C TRP A 42 4.47 2.92 5.71
N LEU A 43 5.10 3.17 6.86
CA LEU A 43 5.96 4.33 7.07
C LEU A 43 7.14 4.37 6.10
N ASP A 44 7.80 3.22 5.88
CA ASP A 44 8.92 3.11 4.93
C ASP A 44 8.47 3.43 3.49
N TYR A 45 7.26 3.01 3.10
CA TYR A 45 6.70 3.30 1.78
C TYR A 45 6.38 4.79 1.59
N ILE A 46 5.85 5.47 2.63
CA ILE A 46 5.47 6.87 2.53
C ILE A 46 6.60 7.86 2.85
N ARG A 47 7.70 7.40 3.47
CA ARG A 47 8.82 8.25 3.91
C ARG A 47 9.30 9.30 2.90
N PRO A 48 9.38 9.03 1.58
CA PRO A 48 9.81 10.04 0.61
C PRO A 48 8.81 11.19 0.39
N TYR A 49 7.59 11.08 0.92
CA TYR A 49 6.47 11.99 0.67
C TYR A 49 6.00 12.75 1.93
N ILE A 50 6.67 12.55 3.07
CA ILE A 50 6.34 13.14 4.37
C ILE A 50 7.56 13.83 4.97
N ASP A 51 7.35 14.84 5.80
CA ASP A 51 8.43 15.55 6.49
C ASP A 51 8.78 14.91 7.84
N ASP A 52 7.76 14.44 8.58
CA ASP A 52 7.91 13.84 9.91
C ASP A 52 6.77 12.85 10.20
N TYR A 53 6.86 12.09 11.29
CA TYR A 53 5.81 11.21 11.76
C TYR A 53 5.79 11.12 13.29
N ILE A 54 4.63 10.79 13.85
CA ILE A 54 4.45 10.54 15.29
C ILE A 54 3.87 9.16 15.53
N VAL A 55 4.20 8.59 16.68
CA VAL A 55 3.63 7.33 17.18
C VAL A 55 3.04 7.59 18.54
N ASP A 56 1.76 7.24 18.73
CA ASP A 56 1.10 7.39 20.03
C ASP A 56 1.45 6.20 20.98
N PRO A 57 1.13 6.31 22.28
CA PRO A 57 1.41 5.22 23.24
C PRO A 57 0.66 3.91 22.96
N TYR A 58 -0.34 3.92 22.09
CA TYR A 58 -1.10 2.75 21.65
C TYR A 58 -0.54 2.15 20.36
N GLY A 59 0.54 2.73 19.82
CA GLY A 59 1.22 2.30 18.61
C GLY A 59 0.61 2.87 17.33
N SER A 60 -0.37 3.79 17.36
CA SER A 60 -0.92 4.37 16.13
C SER A 60 0.10 5.33 15.50
N VAL A 61 0.26 5.27 14.18
CA VAL A 61 1.19 6.14 13.43
C VAL A 61 0.41 7.19 12.64
N ALA A 62 0.86 8.45 12.72
CA ALA A 62 0.42 9.54 11.86
C ALA A 62 1.65 10.19 11.21
N ALA A 63 1.53 10.55 9.93
CA ALA A 63 2.60 11.08 9.09
C ALA A 63 2.05 12.15 8.15
#